data_AF-A0A831YGI9-F1
#
_entry.id   AF-A0A831YGI9-F1
#
_cell.length_a   1.000
_cell.length_b   1.000
_cell.length_c   1.000
_cell.angle_alpha   90.00
_cell.angle_beta   90.00
_cell.angle_gamma   90.00
#
_symmetry.space_group_name_H-M   'P 1'
#
loop_
_entity.id
_entity.type
_entity.pdbx_description
1 polymer ?
#
loop_
_entity_poly.entity_id
_entity_poly.type
_entity_poly.pdbx_seq_one_letter_code
_entity_poly.pdbx_strand_id
1 'polypeptide(L)' 'MELPQGKYKVFRTRKYTIYYLMDDVEVGGSPEKKFVRCGHEFYFFGNVVIIKPVKQTSRAQEGPSA' A
#
# COMPACT_ATOMS: atom_id res chain seq x y z
N MET A 1 -1.56 7.79 14.00
CA MET A 1 -1.67 6.74 12.98
C MET A 1 -1.94 5.44 13.71
N GLU A 2 -3.04 4.77 13.40
CA GLU A 2 -3.31 3.43 13.92
C GLU A 2 -2.60 2.40 13.03
N LEU A 3 -2.01 1.37 13.63
CA LEU A 3 -1.37 0.32 12.85
C LEU A 3 -2.43 -0.46 12.08
N PRO A 4 -2.21 -0.75 10.79
CA PRO A 4 -3.17 -1.47 9.97
C PRO A 4 -3.42 -2.86 10.55
N GLN A 5 -4.71 -3.18 10.80
CA GLN A 5 -5.14 -4.48 11.29
C GLN A 5 -5.26 -5.46 10.12
N GLY A 6 -4.20 -6.21 9.83
CA GLY A 6 -4.17 -7.19 8.75
C GLY A 6 -2.79 -7.78 8.52
N LYS A 7 -2.65 -8.63 7.50
CA LYS A 7 -1.34 -9.18 7.11
C LYS A 7 -0.55 -8.11 6.37
N TYR A 8 0.66 -7.84 6.86
CA TYR A 8 1.58 -6.93 6.22
C TYR A 8 3.02 -7.44 6.29
N LYS A 9 3.85 -6.93 5.37
CA LYS A 9 5.31 -7.05 5.43
C LYS A 9 5.90 -5.72 5.85
N VAL A 10 6.93 -5.77 6.67
CA VAL A 10 7.66 -4.57 7.12
C VAL A 10 9.02 -4.52 6.45
N PHE A 11 9.32 -3.41 5.80
CA PHE A 11 10.65 -3.12 5.24
C PHE A 11 11.20 -1.87 5.90
N ARG A 12 12.38 -1.96 6.50
CA ARG A 12 13.04 -0.82 7.14
C ARG A 12 14.17 -0.31 6.27
N THR A 13 14.18 0.98 6.03
CA THR A 13 15.27 1.70 5.36
C THR A 13 15.83 2.75 6.33
N ARG A 14 16.92 3.43 5.96
CA ARG A 14 17.49 4.52 6.79
C ARG A 14 16.52 5.69 7.00
N LYS A 15 15.62 5.94 6.04
CA LYS A 15 14.71 7.09 6.03
C LYS A 15 13.27 6.71 6.40
N TYR A 16 12.83 5.51 6.00
CA TYR A 16 11.44 5.10 6.12
C TYR A 16 11.27 3.71 6.70
N THR A 17 10.21 3.53 7.50
CA THR A 17 9.61 2.23 7.82
C THR A 17 8.41 2.02 6.90
N ILE A 18 8.44 0.98 6.09
CA ILE A 18 7.44 0.70 5.07
C ILE A 18 6.60 -0.49 5.53
N TYR A 19 5.29 -0.30 5.64
CA TYR A 19 4.31 -1.36 5.85
C TYR A 19 3.61 -1.65 4.54
N TYR A 20 3.88 -2.82 3.97
CA TYR A 20 3.23 -3.29 2.76
C TYR A 20 2.04 -4.18 3.15
N LEU A 21 0.82 -3.71 2.92
CA LEU A 21 -0.40 -4.44 3.24
C LEU A 21 -0.65 -5.50 2.17
N MET A 22 -0.84 -6.73 2.61
CA MET A 22 -1.22 -7.85 1.74
C MET A 22 -2.74 -7.94 1.61
N ASP A 23 -3.46 -7.51 2.64
CA ASP A 23 -4.91 -7.51 2.68
C ASP A 23 -5.49 -6.13 2.31
N ASP A 24 -6.71 -6.13 1.80
CA ASP A 24 -7.46 -4.90 1.54
C ASP A 24 -8.02 -4.33 2.85
N VAL A 25 -7.16 -3.64 3.60
CA VAL A 25 -7.50 -2.99 4.87
C VAL A 25 -7.63 -1.50 4.66
N GLU A 26 -8.59 -0.86 5.35
CA GLU A 26 -8.65 0.59 5.38
C GLU A 26 -7.45 1.16 6.14
N VAL A 27 -6.81 2.16 5.54
CA VAL A 27 -5.72 2.88 6.18
C VAL A 27 -6.34 4.04 6.96
N GLY A 28 -6.45 3.86 8.27
CA GLY A 28 -6.96 4.89 9.18
C GLY A 28 -6.01 6.07 9.37
N GLY A 29 -6.57 7.25 9.64
CA GLY A 29 -5.84 8.50 9.90
C GLY A 29 -5.59 9.36 8.65
N SER A 30 -5.10 10.58 8.89
CA SER A 30 -4.85 11.57 7.84
C SER A 30 -3.39 11.55 7.40
N PRO A 31 -3.05 11.01 6.22
CA PRO A 31 -1.69 11.03 5.71
C PRO A 31 -1.27 12.45 5.30
N GLU A 32 0.00 12.77 5.46
CA GLU A 32 0.60 14.02 4.96
C GLU A 32 0.58 14.05 3.43
N LYS A 33 0.72 12.88 2.81
CA LYS A 33 0.68 12.71 1.36
C LYS A 33 0.08 11.36 1.01
N LYS A 34 -0.81 11.36 0.02
CA LYS A 34 -1.37 10.16 -0.61
C LYS A 34 -1.19 10.22 -2.12
N PHE A 35 -0.75 9.13 -2.74
CA PHE A 35 -0.78 9.00 -4.21
C PHE A 35 -0.89 7.54 -4.67
N VAL A 36 -1.26 7.35 -5.94
CA VAL A 36 -1.35 6.03 -6.57
C VAL A 36 -0.24 5.88 -7.60
N ARG A 37 0.49 4.75 -7.58
CA ARG A 37 1.49 4.41 -8.60
C ARG A 37 1.62 2.90 -8.75
N CYS A 38 1.76 2.41 -9.98
CA CYS A 38 1.98 0.99 -10.27
C CYS A 38 0.95 0.05 -9.61
N GLY A 39 -0.34 0.44 -9.56
CA GLY A 39 -1.39 -0.36 -8.92
C GLY A 39 -1.37 -0.35 -7.39
N HIS A 40 -0.62 0.55 -6.76
CA HIS A 40 -0.52 0.68 -5.31
C HIS A 40 -0.86 2.09 -4.84
N GLU A 41 -1.59 2.19 -3.74
CA GLU A 41 -1.77 3.41 -2.95
C GLU A 41 -0.61 3.55 -1.95
N PHE A 42 -0.02 4.74 -1.92
CA PHE A 42 1.04 5.10 -0.98
C PHE A 42 0.52 6.16 -0.03
N TYR A 43 0.68 5.93 1.27
CA TYR A 43 0.28 6.83 2.35
C TYR A 43 1.51 7.18 3.18
N PHE A 44 1.84 8.47 3.28
CA PHE A 44 3.00 8.97 4.02
C PHE A 44 2.55 9.56 5.36
N PHE A 45 3.17 9.09 6.44
CA PHE A 45 2.99 9.55 7.81
C PHE A 45 4.39 9.78 8.40
N GLY A 46 4.98 10.96 8.20
CA GLY A 46 6.36 11.26 8.56
C GLY A 46 7.36 10.26 7.96
N ASN A 47 8.01 9.48 8.82
CA ASN A 47 8.96 8.43 8.44
C ASN A 47 8.30 7.05 8.19
N VAL A 48 6.98 6.96 8.22
CA VAL A 48 6.23 5.74 7.94
C VAL A 48 5.55 5.84 6.57
N VAL A 49 5.66 4.78 5.78
CA VAL A 49 4.96 4.65 4.50
C VAL A 49 4.09 3.40 4.55
N ILE A 50 2.78 3.55 4.37
CA ILE A 50 1.92 2.40 4.07
C ILE A 50 1.78 2.27 2.57
N ILE A 51 1.99 1.05 2.07
CA ILE A 51 1.72 0.68 0.69
C ILE A 51 0.57 -0.32 0.71
N LYS A 52 -0.49 -0.01 -0.02
CA LYS A 52 -1.67 -0.87 -0.16
C LYS A 52 -1.91 -1.15 -1.65
N PRO A 53 -2.16 -2.40 -2.08
CA PRO A 53 -2.59 -2.65 -3.44
C PRO A 53 -3.95 -1.98 -3.69
N VAL A 54 -4.08 -1.24 -4.79
CA VAL A 54 -5.39 -0.75 -5.25
C VAL A 54 -6.18 -1.99 -5.67
N LYS A 55 -7.44 -2.11 -5.22
CA LYS A 55 -8.40 -3.00 -5.89
C LYS A 55 -8.60 -2.49 -7.31
N GLN A 56 -7.70 -2.85 -8.23
CA GLN A 56 -8.11 -2.99 -9.61
C GLN A 56 -9.20 -4.05 -9.58
N THR A 57 -10.38 -3.70 -10.07
CA THR A 57 -11.28 -4.67 -10.66
C THR A 57 -10.41 -5.64 -11.46
N SER A 58 -10.22 -6.85 -10.93
CA SER A 58 -9.42 -7.89 -11.55
C SER A 58 -10.16 -8.40 -12.79
N ARG A 59 -10.25 -7.58 -13.83
CA ARG A 59 -10.10 -8.12 -15.17
C ARG A 59 -8.60 -8.30 -15.31
N ALA A 60 -8.14 -9.53 -15.05
CA ALA A 60 -6.91 -10.00 -15.63
C ALA A 60 -6.89 -9.47 -17.07
N GLN A 61 -5.91 -8.64 -17.39
CA GLN A 61 -5.60 -8.40 -18.78
C GLN A 61 -5.13 -9.77 -19.27
N GLU A 62 -6.02 -10.53 -19.90
CA GLU A 62 -5.64 -11.70 -20.69
C GLU A 62 -4.66 -11.17 -21.71
N GLY A 63 -3.36 -11.28 -21.40
CA GLY A 63 -2.34 -11.15 -22.42
C GLY A 63 -2.66 -12.18 -23.50
N PRO A 64 -2.53 -11.86 -24.79
CA PRO A 64 -2.80 -12.83 -25.84
C PRO A 64 -1.94 -14.07 -25.57
N SER A 65 -2.59 -15.22 -25.37
CA SER A 65 -1.89 -16.49 -25.31
C SER A 65 -1.29 -16.72 -26.69
N ALA A 66 0.03 -16.84 -26.74
CA ALA A 66 0.77 -17.26 -27.93
C ALA A 66 0.47 -18.73 -28.28
#